data_AF-A0A2G8LDK4-F1
#
_entry.id   AF-A0A2G8LDK4-F1
#
_cell.length_a   1.000
_cell.length_b   1.000
_cell.length_c   1.000
_cell.angle_alpha   90.00
_cell.angle_beta   90.00
_cell.angle_gamma   90.00
#
_symmetry.space_group_name_H-M   'P 1'
#
loop_
_entity.id
_entity.type
_entity.pdbx_description
1 polymer ?
#
loop_
_entity_poly.entity_id
_entity_poly.type
_entity_poly.pdbx_seq_one_letter_code
_entity_poly.pdbx_strand_id
1 'polypeptide(L)'
;MKTGRPSNKKSKWKEIDLSIPTREKRRYHHKRHVCNKPQSQESQLTDRKKKLALFVRNYRRVGMIDQDPSKFPTPRIELIKTALEGLSSGKYSTIHEAVSANGVHYDQIQRRAIGNVKWYRRNGPKPYLTLGEERHLARWVVTMGNRGFPVSPKQLKDTVQDLITKDERSTPFRSGRPSGW
;
A
#
# COMPACT_ATOMS: atom_id res chain seq x y z
N MET A 1 -35.64 -22.25 -40.15
CA MET A 1 -35.78 -20.78 -40.24
C MET A 1 -34.53 -20.14 -39.64
N LYS A 2 -33.69 -19.48 -40.45
CA LYS A 2 -32.46 -18.82 -40.00
C LYS A 2 -32.61 -17.31 -40.24
N THR A 3 -32.75 -16.52 -39.18
CA THR A 3 -32.80 -15.05 -39.26
C THR A 3 -31.40 -14.50 -39.08
N GLY A 4 -30.90 -13.84 -40.13
CA GLY A 4 -29.53 -13.34 -40.25
C GLY A 4 -29.21 -12.10 -39.41
N ARG A 5 -27.92 -11.95 -39.10
CA ARG A 5 -27.30 -10.77 -38.49
C ARG A 5 -27.26 -9.61 -39.49
N PRO A 6 -27.57 -8.36 -39.09
CA PRO A 6 -27.51 -7.23 -40.01
C PRO A 6 -26.06 -6.85 -40.36
N SER A 7 -25.83 -6.65 -41.66
CA SER A 7 -24.57 -6.24 -42.27
C SER A 7 -24.22 -4.80 -41.90
N ASN A 8 -23.07 -4.59 -41.25
CA ASN A 8 -22.52 -3.26 -41.01
C ASN A 8 -21.82 -2.76 -42.28
N LYS A 9 -22.33 -1.66 -42.84
CA LYS A 9 -21.89 -1.07 -44.11
C LYS A 9 -20.45 -0.57 -43.96
N LYS A 10 -19.53 -1.18 -44.72
CA LYS A 10 -18.12 -0.77 -44.81
C LYS A 10 -18.06 0.68 -45.32
N SER A 11 -17.52 1.57 -44.49
CA SER A 11 -17.24 2.96 -44.83
C SER A 11 -16.17 3.03 -45.92
N LYS A 12 -16.54 3.72 -47.00
CA LYS A 12 -15.78 4.08 -48.19
C LYS A 12 -14.52 4.87 -47.83
N TRP A 13 -13.37 4.22 -47.76
CA TRP A 13 -12.09 4.91 -47.85
C TRP A 13 -11.78 5.09 -49.33
N LYS A 14 -11.68 6.35 -49.76
CA LYS A 14 -11.27 6.71 -51.12
C LYS A 14 -9.81 6.28 -51.30
N GLU A 15 -9.53 5.56 -52.38
CA GLU A 15 -8.17 5.26 -52.83
C GLU A 15 -7.40 6.57 -52.96
N ILE A 16 -6.28 6.67 -52.25
CA ILE A 16 -5.33 7.77 -52.41
C ILE A 16 -4.29 7.26 -53.40
N ASP A 17 -4.20 7.98 -54.51
CA ASP A 17 -3.29 7.71 -55.63
C ASP A 17 -1.83 7.75 -55.17
N LEU A 18 -1.11 6.64 -55.32
CA LEU A 18 0.29 6.48 -54.93
C LEU A 18 1.24 6.80 -56.09
N SER A 19 1.05 7.95 -56.75
CA SER A 19 2.06 8.50 -57.65
C SER A 19 3.23 9.06 -56.82
N ILE A 20 4.22 8.23 -56.53
CA ILE A 20 5.45 8.62 -55.83
C ILE A 20 6.28 9.52 -56.76
N PRO A 21 6.53 10.81 -56.45
CA PRO A 21 7.50 11.59 -57.19
C PRO A 21 8.91 11.06 -56.91
N THR A 22 9.68 10.89 -57.99
CA THR A 22 11.05 10.40 -57.97
C THR A 22 11.98 11.29 -57.15
N ARG A 23 12.94 10.60 -56.52
CA ARG A 23 13.86 11.05 -55.48
C ARG A 23 14.79 12.18 -55.93
N GLU A 24 14.32 13.42 -55.86
CA GLU A 24 15.19 14.60 -55.98
C GLU A 24 15.69 15.03 -54.60
N LYS A 25 17.02 15.12 -54.47
CA LYS A 25 17.76 15.28 -53.21
C LYS A 25 17.49 16.66 -52.58
N ARG A 26 16.46 16.78 -51.73
CA ARG A 26 16.38 17.87 -50.75
C ARG A 26 17.25 17.55 -49.54
N ARG A 27 18.42 18.18 -49.46
CA ARG A 27 19.22 18.28 -48.23
C ARG A 27 18.41 19.07 -47.20
N TYR A 28 17.62 18.39 -46.38
CA TYR A 28 17.11 18.99 -45.15
C TYR A 28 18.17 18.83 -44.06
N HIS A 29 18.75 19.95 -43.62
CA HIS A 29 19.47 20.01 -42.36
C HIS A 29 18.47 19.71 -41.23
N HIS A 30 18.42 18.47 -40.78
CA HIS A 30 17.84 18.14 -39.47
C HIS A 30 18.74 18.76 -38.40
N LYS A 31 18.34 19.93 -37.88
CA LYS A 31 18.74 20.31 -36.53
C LYS A 31 18.17 19.22 -35.62
N ARG A 32 19.04 18.33 -35.11
CA ARG A 32 18.66 17.42 -34.04
C ARG A 32 18.21 18.28 -32.88
N HIS A 33 16.92 18.32 -32.59
CA HIS A 33 16.48 18.72 -31.27
C HIS A 33 17.01 17.64 -30.33
N VAL A 34 18.11 17.96 -29.64
CA VAL A 34 18.56 17.21 -28.48
C VAL A 34 17.47 17.43 -27.43
N CYS A 35 16.58 16.45 -27.30
CA CYS A 35 15.70 16.37 -26.16
C CYS A 35 16.61 16.15 -24.94
N ASN A 36 17.02 17.22 -24.26
CA ASN A 36 17.62 17.11 -22.94
C ASN A 36 16.58 16.43 -22.05
N LYS A 37 16.76 15.13 -21.77
CA LYS A 37 16.04 14.48 -20.67
C LYS A 37 16.24 15.35 -19.44
N PRO A 38 15.19 15.70 -18.67
CA PRO A 38 15.35 16.51 -17.49
C PRO A 38 16.20 15.75 -16.47
N GLN A 39 17.49 16.08 -16.37
CA GLN A 39 18.43 15.57 -15.36
C GLN A 39 17.89 15.72 -13.93
N SER A 40 16.91 16.61 -13.74
CA SER A 40 16.22 16.87 -12.48
C SER A 40 15.38 15.68 -11.96
N GLN A 41 14.82 14.81 -12.80
CA GLN A 41 14.00 13.69 -12.30
C GLN A 41 14.84 12.47 -11.89
N GLU A 42 15.93 12.19 -12.62
CA GLU A 42 16.86 11.11 -12.26
C GLU A 42 17.64 11.43 -10.98
N SER A 43 18.10 12.68 -10.79
CA SER A 43 18.79 13.09 -9.56
C SER A 43 17.91 12.92 -8.32
N GLN A 44 16.65 13.38 -8.39
CA GLN A 44 15.65 13.25 -7.32
C GLN A 44 15.31 11.79 -7.00
N LEU A 45 15.26 10.91 -8.01
CA LEU A 45 15.06 9.47 -7.84
C LEU A 45 16.28 8.82 -7.16
N THR A 46 17.51 9.23 -7.50
CA THR A 46 18.72 8.70 -6.85
C THR A 46 18.84 9.15 -5.40
N ASP A 47 18.45 10.38 -5.07
CA ASP A 47 18.48 10.90 -3.71
C ASP A 47 17.40 10.27 -2.83
N ARG A 48 16.21 10.01 -3.38
CA ARG A 48 15.18 9.20 -2.70
C ARG A 48 15.68 7.80 -2.40
N LYS A 49 16.31 7.12 -3.37
CA LYS A 49 16.87 5.78 -3.19
C LYS A 49 17.99 5.77 -2.13
N LYS A 50 18.88 6.76 -2.13
CA LYS A 50 19.94 6.94 -1.13
C LYS A 50 19.39 7.19 0.27
N LYS A 51 18.37 8.06 0.40
CA LYS A 51 17.67 8.31 1.68
C LYS A 51 16.99 7.06 2.21
N LEU A 52 16.32 6.29 1.35
CA LEU A 52 15.70 5.03 1.73
C LEU A 52 16.74 3.99 2.17
N ALA A 53 17.87 3.88 1.45
CA ALA A 53 18.95 2.97 1.80
C ALA A 53 19.61 3.33 3.14
N LEU A 54 19.83 4.62 3.40
CA LEU A 54 20.33 5.13 4.69
C LEU A 54 19.32 4.88 5.82
N PHE A 55 18.03 5.09 5.55
CA PHE A 55 16.95 4.79 6.49
C PHE A 55 16.93 3.30 6.87
N VAL A 56 16.96 2.40 5.87
CA VAL A 56 17.00 0.94 6.10
C VAL A 56 18.28 0.53 6.84
N ARG A 57 19.43 1.14 6.51
CA ARG A 57 20.72 0.87 7.17
C ARG A 57 20.72 1.33 8.63
N ASN A 58 20.15 2.49 8.93
CA ASN A 58 19.99 2.97 10.30
C ASN A 58 18.94 2.16 11.07
N TYR A 59 17.87 1.71 10.42
CA TYR A 59 16.86 0.83 11.00
C TYR A 59 17.45 -0.49 11.52
N ARG A 60 18.42 -1.08 10.81
CA ARG A 60 19.11 -2.30 11.26
C ARG A 60 20.06 -2.09 12.43
N ARG A 61 20.56 -0.87 12.66
CA ARG A 61 21.69 -0.62 13.59
C ARG A 61 21.25 -0.27 15.02
N VAL A 62 20.12 0.40 15.20
CA VAL A 62 19.83 1.09 16.48
C VAL A 62 18.89 0.31 17.40
N GLY A 63 18.10 -0.64 16.89
CA GLY A 63 17.03 -1.25 17.71
C GLY A 63 15.94 -0.23 18.08
N MET A 64 14.74 -0.72 18.38
CA MET A 64 13.51 0.09 18.48
C MET A 64 13.33 0.89 19.80
N ILE A 65 14.32 0.92 20.70
CA ILE A 65 14.07 1.31 22.10
C ILE A 65 14.25 2.83 22.35
N ASP A 66 15.14 3.52 21.61
CA ASP A 66 15.53 4.91 21.91
C ASP A 66 15.17 5.95 20.82
N GLN A 67 14.13 5.70 20.01
CA GLN A 67 13.75 6.68 18.99
C GLN A 67 12.80 7.75 19.55
N ASP A 68 13.17 9.03 19.34
CA ASP A 68 12.32 10.20 19.58
C ASP A 68 11.01 10.07 18.79
N PRO A 69 9.83 10.03 19.44
CA PRO A 69 8.55 9.76 18.80
C PRO A 69 8.16 10.83 17.77
N SER A 70 8.76 12.04 17.81
CA SER A 70 8.52 13.10 16.82
C SER A 70 9.11 12.80 15.44
N LYS A 71 10.06 11.85 15.35
CA LYS A 71 10.77 11.52 14.10
C LYS A 71 10.04 10.50 13.23
N PHE A 72 8.97 9.90 13.73
CA PHE A 72 8.14 9.00 12.94
C PHE A 72 6.95 9.77 12.37
N PRO A 73 6.73 9.73 11.04
CA PRO A 73 5.48 10.22 10.50
C PRO A 73 4.34 9.46 11.17
N THR A 74 3.38 10.21 11.71
CA THR A 74 2.20 9.64 12.36
C THR A 74 1.58 8.57 11.45
N PRO A 75 1.25 7.38 11.99
CA PRO A 75 0.69 6.32 11.18
C PRO A 75 -0.59 6.84 10.50
N ARG A 76 -0.77 6.50 9.22
CA ARG A 76 -1.89 6.99 8.40
C ARG A 76 -3.28 6.78 9.03
N ILE A 77 -3.43 5.75 9.86
CA ILE A 77 -4.66 5.46 10.60
C ILE A 77 -4.98 6.58 11.60
N GLU A 78 -3.97 7.10 12.29
CA GLU A 78 -4.12 8.21 13.24
C GLU A 78 -4.47 9.49 12.50
N LEU A 79 -3.82 9.78 11.35
CA LEU A 79 -4.17 10.93 10.51
C LEU A 79 -5.64 10.93 10.07
N ILE A 80 -6.16 9.75 9.73
CA ILE A 80 -7.58 9.60 9.39
C ILE A 80 -8.46 9.83 10.62
N LYS A 81 -8.06 9.31 11.78
CA LYS A 81 -8.79 9.47 13.03
C LYS A 81 -8.85 10.95 13.46
N THR A 82 -7.72 11.64 13.48
CA THR A 82 -7.63 13.07 13.83
C THR A 82 -8.44 13.94 12.88
N ALA A 83 -8.45 13.62 11.57
CA ALA A 83 -9.26 14.33 10.59
C ALA A 83 -10.77 14.18 10.86
N LEU A 84 -11.22 12.96 11.17
CA LEU A 84 -12.64 12.69 11.46
C LEU A 84 -13.09 13.31 12.80
N GLU A 85 -12.25 13.22 13.83
CA GLU A 85 -12.48 13.88 15.12
C GLU A 85 -12.49 15.41 14.97
N GLY A 86 -11.64 15.95 14.11
CA GLY A 86 -11.61 17.38 13.77
C GLY A 86 -12.89 17.85 13.06
N LEU A 87 -13.44 17.03 12.16
CA LEU A 87 -14.74 17.30 11.54
C LEU A 87 -15.89 17.21 12.54
N SER A 88 -15.86 16.20 13.43
CA SER A 88 -16.88 16.03 14.47
C SER A 88 -16.85 17.12 15.54
N SER A 89 -15.67 17.65 15.85
CA SER A 89 -15.49 18.73 16.84
C SER A 89 -15.68 20.13 16.25
N GLY A 90 -15.84 20.26 14.92
CA GLY A 90 -15.94 21.54 14.24
C GLY A 90 -14.61 22.29 14.06
N LYS A 91 -13.47 21.65 14.37
CA LYS A 91 -12.13 22.20 14.09
C LYS A 91 -11.92 22.44 12.59
N TYR A 92 -12.51 21.59 11.75
CA TYR A 92 -12.51 21.76 10.30
C TYR A 92 -13.96 21.99 9.84
N SER A 93 -14.17 23.03 9.03
CA SER A 93 -15.51 23.34 8.50
C SER A 93 -15.88 22.44 7.33
N THR A 94 -14.88 22.00 6.56
CA THR A 94 -15.10 21.18 5.36
C THR A 94 -14.19 19.95 5.33
N ILE A 95 -14.61 18.93 4.58
CA ILE A 95 -13.80 17.71 4.37
C ILE A 95 -12.46 18.05 3.70
N HIS A 96 -12.45 19.00 2.75
CA HIS A 96 -11.23 19.41 2.04
C HIS A 96 -10.20 20.07 2.94
N GLU A 97 -10.64 20.85 3.93
CA GLU A 97 -9.77 21.46 4.92
C GLU A 97 -9.10 20.39 5.80
N ALA A 98 -9.90 19.43 6.28
CA ALA A 98 -9.39 18.29 7.05
C ALA A 98 -8.36 17.45 6.26
N VAL A 99 -8.62 17.24 4.97
CA VAL A 99 -7.72 16.57 4.01
C VAL A 99 -6.39 17.30 3.88
N SER A 100 -6.44 18.62 3.64
CA SER A 100 -5.24 19.45 3.45
C SER A 100 -4.39 19.50 4.72
N ALA A 101 -5.03 19.67 5.87
CA ALA A 101 -4.36 19.75 7.17
C ALA A 101 -3.69 18.43 7.60
N ASN A 102 -4.30 17.27 7.30
CA ASN A 102 -3.80 15.96 7.75
C ASN A 102 -3.05 15.18 6.66
N GLY A 103 -3.02 15.65 5.41
CA GLY A 103 -2.31 14.97 4.31
C GLY A 103 -2.94 13.64 3.89
N VAL A 104 -4.28 13.53 3.97
CA VAL A 104 -5.04 12.30 3.66
C VAL A 104 -5.87 12.51 2.39
N HIS A 105 -6.00 11.50 1.53
CA HIS A 105 -6.82 11.62 0.31
C HIS A 105 -8.32 11.84 0.63
N TYR A 106 -8.98 12.74 -0.10
CA TYR A 106 -10.38 13.13 0.09
C TYR A 106 -11.35 11.95 0.25
N ASP A 107 -11.30 11.02 -0.71
CA ASP A 107 -12.17 9.84 -0.74
C ASP A 107 -12.02 8.94 0.50
N GLN A 108 -10.86 8.96 1.18
CA GLN A 108 -10.69 8.21 2.42
C GLN A 108 -11.48 8.81 3.58
N ILE A 109 -11.57 10.13 3.67
CA ILE A 109 -12.34 10.82 4.72
C ILE A 109 -13.82 10.79 4.37
N GLN A 110 -14.19 11.11 3.11
CA GLN A 110 -15.59 11.14 2.68
C GLN A 110 -16.32 9.82 2.93
N ARG A 111 -15.76 8.67 2.48
CA ARG A 111 -16.39 7.36 2.67
C ARG A 111 -16.55 6.97 4.16
N ARG A 112 -15.70 7.50 5.04
CA ARG A 112 -15.76 7.24 6.48
C ARG A 112 -16.71 8.20 7.20
N ALA A 113 -16.72 9.47 6.80
CA ALA A 113 -17.62 10.49 7.33
C ALA A 113 -19.09 10.16 7.04
N ILE A 114 -19.39 9.65 5.84
CA ILE A 114 -20.73 9.17 5.46
C ILE A 114 -21.13 7.90 6.24
N GLY A 115 -20.16 7.14 6.78
CA GLY A 115 -20.40 5.89 7.49
C GLY A 115 -20.36 4.63 6.62
N ASN A 116 -20.08 4.74 5.32
CA ASN A 116 -19.95 3.58 4.41
C ASN A 116 -18.82 2.62 4.86
N VAL A 117 -17.79 3.15 5.52
CA VAL A 117 -16.65 2.38 6.00
C VAL A 117 -16.32 2.79 7.43
N LYS A 118 -16.17 1.82 8.34
CA LYS A 118 -15.65 2.08 9.70
C LYS A 118 -14.28 2.74 9.62
N TRP A 119 -14.04 3.75 10.46
CA TRP A 119 -12.79 4.51 10.45
C TRP A 119 -11.57 3.62 10.69
N TYR A 120 -11.69 2.68 11.63
CA TYR A 120 -10.76 1.58 11.84
C TYR A 120 -11.32 0.28 11.25
N ARG A 121 -10.81 -0.12 10.08
CA ARG A 121 -11.10 -1.42 9.49
C ARG A 121 -9.79 -2.16 9.26
N ARG A 122 -9.68 -3.37 9.80
CA ARG A 122 -8.59 -4.28 9.47
C ARG A 122 -8.79 -4.80 8.05
N ASN A 123 -7.72 -4.80 7.26
CA ASN A 123 -7.71 -5.44 5.95
C ASN A 123 -7.41 -6.93 6.12
N GLY A 124 -8.16 -7.79 5.42
CA GLY A 124 -7.92 -9.23 5.39
C GLY A 124 -8.93 -10.10 6.17
N PRO A 125 -8.76 -11.43 6.11
CA PRO A 125 -9.66 -12.42 6.72
C PRO A 125 -9.61 -12.36 8.24
N LYS A 126 -10.75 -12.55 8.91
CA LYS A 126 -10.90 -12.46 10.38
C LYS A 126 -9.76 -13.24 11.09
N PRO A 127 -9.18 -12.69 12.17
CA PRO A 127 -8.16 -13.41 12.93
C PRO A 127 -8.77 -14.69 13.47
N TYR A 128 -7.98 -15.76 13.44
CA TYR A 128 -8.42 -17.06 13.95
C TYR A 128 -8.28 -17.14 15.47
N LEU A 129 -7.22 -16.51 16.00
CA LEU A 129 -7.03 -16.35 17.44
C LEU A 129 -7.90 -15.21 17.95
N THR A 130 -8.40 -15.39 19.17
CA THR A 130 -9.10 -14.35 19.90
C THR A 130 -8.11 -13.28 20.39
N LEU A 131 -8.61 -12.07 20.65
CA LEU A 131 -7.78 -10.98 21.18
C LEU A 131 -7.13 -11.35 22.53
N GLY A 132 -7.79 -12.19 23.34
CA GLY A 132 -7.24 -12.68 24.60
C GLY A 132 -6.04 -13.59 24.41
N GLU A 133 -6.14 -14.55 23.48
CA GLU A 133 -5.05 -15.47 23.13
C GLU A 133 -3.87 -14.73 22.52
N GLU A 134 -4.10 -13.81 21.59
CA GLU A 134 -3.05 -12.99 20.98
C GLU A 134 -2.31 -12.15 22.02
N ARG A 135 -3.04 -11.53 22.98
CA ARG A 135 -2.44 -10.79 24.10
C ARG A 135 -1.62 -11.69 25.01
N HIS A 136 -2.09 -12.90 25.28
CA HIS A 136 -1.37 -13.86 26.10
C HIS A 136 -0.05 -14.28 25.43
N LEU A 137 -0.10 -14.64 24.14
CA LEU A 137 1.08 -14.98 23.35
C LEU A 137 2.07 -13.81 23.25
N ALA A 138 1.58 -12.60 22.98
CA ALA A 138 2.42 -11.40 22.92
C ALA A 138 3.13 -11.14 24.27
N ARG A 139 2.39 -11.25 25.38
CA ARG A 139 2.97 -11.10 26.72
C ARG A 139 4.01 -12.18 27.00
N TRP A 140 3.74 -13.43 26.63
CA TRP A 140 4.68 -14.53 26.78
C TRP A 140 5.98 -14.26 26.00
N VAL A 141 5.89 -13.88 24.72
CA VAL A 141 7.07 -13.56 23.88
C VAL A 141 7.90 -12.43 24.48
N VAL A 142 7.27 -11.32 24.90
CA VAL A 142 7.96 -10.19 25.53
C VAL A 142 8.62 -10.59 26.85
N THR A 143 7.90 -11.35 27.68
CA THR A 143 8.41 -11.82 28.98
C THR A 143 9.62 -12.72 28.83
N MET A 144 9.58 -13.64 27.87
CA MET A 144 10.68 -14.55 27.55
C MET A 144 11.89 -13.79 27.00
N GLY A 145 11.67 -12.81 26.13
CA GLY A 145 12.71 -11.89 25.64
C GLY A 145 13.39 -11.11 26.77
N ASN A 146 12.61 -10.54 27.70
CA ASN A 146 13.14 -9.80 28.85
C ASN A 146 13.94 -10.68 29.81
N ARG A 147 13.67 -11.98 29.86
CA ARG A 147 14.40 -12.97 30.67
C ARG A 147 15.63 -13.53 29.98
N GLY A 148 15.99 -13.04 28.79
CA GLY A 148 17.14 -13.51 28.03
C GLY A 148 16.89 -14.77 27.20
N PHE A 149 15.64 -15.22 27.07
CA PHE A 149 15.26 -16.40 26.29
C PHE A 149 14.34 -15.98 25.14
N PRO A 150 14.85 -15.38 24.05
CA PRO A 150 14.01 -14.94 22.95
C PRO A 150 13.26 -16.11 22.29
N VAL A 151 11.95 -15.95 22.10
CA VAL A 151 11.11 -16.96 21.45
C VAL A 151 11.33 -16.92 19.95
N SER A 152 11.69 -18.06 19.36
CA SER A 152 11.82 -18.17 17.91
C SER A 152 10.44 -18.19 17.23
N PRO A 153 10.33 -17.73 15.96
CA PRO A 153 9.08 -17.82 15.20
C PRO A 153 8.55 -19.25 15.08
N LYS A 154 9.44 -20.25 15.08
CA LYS A 154 9.05 -21.67 15.06
C LYS A 154 8.35 -22.08 16.35
N GLN A 155 8.94 -21.76 17.51
CA GLN A 155 8.32 -22.05 18.81
C GLN A 155 6.95 -21.37 18.96
N LEU A 156 6.81 -20.13 18.47
CA LEU A 156 5.53 -19.44 18.47
C LEU A 156 4.48 -20.14 17.57
N LYS A 157 4.89 -20.64 16.40
CA LYS A 157 3.99 -21.42 15.53
C LYS A 157 3.59 -22.74 16.18
N ASP A 158 4.54 -23.41 16.84
CA ASP A 158 4.30 -24.68 17.54
C ASP A 158 3.32 -24.46 18.71
N THR A 159 3.49 -23.40 19.52
CA THR A 159 2.55 -23.10 20.61
C THR A 159 1.15 -22.74 20.11
N VAL A 160 1.04 -22.01 19.00
CA VAL A 160 -0.26 -21.73 18.35
C VAL A 160 -0.91 -23.02 17.83
N GLN A 161 -0.13 -23.91 17.22
CA GLN A 161 -0.60 -25.21 16.75
C GLN A 161 -1.09 -26.07 17.92
N ASP A 162 -0.38 -26.08 19.03
CA ASP A 162 -0.79 -26.81 20.25
C ASP A 162 -2.08 -26.25 20.84
N LEU A 163 -2.23 -24.92 20.90
CA LEU A 163 -3.47 -24.27 21.37
C LEU A 163 -4.67 -24.69 20.51
N ILE A 164 -4.50 -24.65 19.18
CA ILE A 164 -5.53 -25.03 18.22
C ILE A 164 -5.90 -26.51 18.36
N THR A 165 -4.90 -27.38 18.51
CA THR A 165 -5.08 -28.83 18.57
C THR A 165 -5.76 -29.24 19.87
N LYS A 166 -5.39 -28.62 21.00
CA LYS A 166 -6.01 -28.86 22.32
C LYS A 166 -7.48 -28.45 22.37
N ASP A 167 -7.83 -27.39 21.65
CA ASP A 167 -9.21 -26.89 21.61
C ASP A 167 -10.06 -27.55 20.51
N GLU A 168 -9.51 -28.53 19.77
CA GLU A 168 -10.16 -29.27 18.68
C GLU A 168 -10.88 -28.38 17.64
N ARG A 169 -10.38 -27.16 17.42
CA ARG A 169 -11.08 -26.19 16.58
C ARG A 169 -10.91 -26.50 15.10
N SER A 170 -11.99 -26.39 14.32
CA SER A 170 -11.94 -26.46 12.86
C SER A 170 -11.17 -25.25 12.30
N THR A 171 -9.95 -25.48 11.82
CA THR A 171 -9.08 -24.43 11.27
C THR A 171 -9.03 -24.46 9.73
N PRO A 172 -8.85 -23.30 9.09
CA PRO A 172 -8.46 -23.25 7.68
C PRO A 172 -6.97 -23.55 7.45
N PHE A 173 -6.21 -23.86 8.51
CA PHE A 173 -4.78 -24.08 8.46
C PHE A 173 -4.45 -25.51 8.06
N ARG A 174 -3.46 -25.69 7.18
CA ARG A 174 -2.98 -27.02 6.82
C ARG A 174 -2.34 -27.66 8.06
N SER A 175 -2.89 -28.80 8.50
CA SER A 175 -2.43 -29.52 9.69
C SER A 175 -2.46 -28.68 10.99
N GLY A 176 -3.40 -27.74 11.11
CA GLY A 176 -3.54 -26.87 12.29
C GLY A 176 -2.40 -25.85 12.48
N ARG A 177 -1.48 -25.76 11.51
CA ARG A 177 -0.27 -24.93 11.61
C ARG A 177 -0.39 -23.66 10.76
N PRO A 178 -0.21 -22.46 11.33
CA PRO A 178 -0.17 -21.21 10.56
C PRO A 178 1.02 -21.21 9.58
N SER A 179 0.75 -21.05 8.28
CA SER A 179 1.77 -21.14 7.22
C SER A 179 2.43 -19.81 6.84
N GLY A 180 1.93 -18.66 7.30
CA GLY A 180 2.47 -17.35 6.94
C GLY A 180 3.37 -16.77 8.03
N TRP A 181 4.67 -16.62 7.74
CA TRP A 181 5.66 -15.61 8.18
C TRP A 181 6.94 -15.88 7.42
#